data_AF-A0A428PB51-F1
#
_entry.id   AF-A0A428PB51-F1
#
_cell.length_a   1.000
_cell.length_b   1.000
_cell.length_c   1.000
_cell.angle_alpha   90.00
_cell.angle_beta   90.00
_cell.angle_gamma   90.00
#
_symmetry.space_group_name_H-M   'P 1'
#
loop_
_entity.id
_entity.type
_entity.pdbx_description
1 polymer ?
#
loop_
_entity_poly.entity_id
_entity_poly.type
_entity_poly.pdbx_seq_one_letter_code
_entity_poly.pdbx_strand_id
1 'polypeptide(L)'
;MLLTLPEEIICMIAEQCSLGDQASLARSCDRLHGICNHILYSNDVRNHRCSSVFHAIAWCHDQFLALNTLTAAKAGGTDFKRCHDSRDHHPASLHHSDATLHSPIHLAARRGLGSIISFLIDQGIPPDGLEGVKRTPLAEAILYNQESAAILLVRRGASVGLQPPQFEAYCAAIRQGLAELTEVIVKARGIDVNSGVGYGCTGFLLAAYYRQSRVLRALLDLGAEAKGALRHFSQTHSFASLLWTLQAGAVALRKHLGPRGLLDLVVSVVMEQAAPIQKSQQVAALHTLLDLLQREKSAVCSGSALPTAELDCFLDALLQRVLSVNRADAAIASALLQHGARIRVGIFLQLIDALNSSTFSKDTLRCLRRYPKLLQSFDFVYSYCVHVAPTKRSFTIDYFIENVPNQAIRLVRELKQFDLPLTARGIQRMGHRRAREGSWDAQSASAA
;
A
#
# COMPACT_ATOMS: atom_id res chain seq x y z
N MET A 1 -40.43 24.56 49.90
CA MET A 1 -39.85 24.32 51.25
C MET A 1 -38.41 23.81 51.22
N LEU A 2 -38.02 22.88 50.34
CA LEU A 2 -36.61 22.43 50.26
C LEU A 2 -35.62 23.53 49.83
N LEU A 3 -36.05 24.47 48.97
CA LEU A 3 -35.19 25.57 48.47
C LEU A 3 -34.85 26.64 49.51
N THR A 4 -35.49 26.65 50.67
CA THR A 4 -35.24 27.63 51.73
C THR A 4 -34.34 27.07 52.84
N LEU A 5 -33.93 25.80 52.74
CA LEU A 5 -33.07 25.15 53.73
C LEU A 5 -31.58 25.47 53.47
N PRO A 6 -30.75 25.45 54.53
CA PRO A 6 -29.28 25.47 54.42
C PRO A 6 -28.76 24.28 53.60
N GLU A 7 -27.64 24.48 52.92
CA GLU A 7 -27.03 23.46 52.06
C GLU A 7 -26.66 22.20 52.84
N GLU A 8 -26.20 22.32 54.09
CA GLU A 8 -25.83 21.17 54.90
C GLU A 8 -27.02 20.25 55.20
N ILE A 9 -28.20 20.84 55.45
CA ILE A 9 -29.42 20.08 55.74
C ILE A 9 -29.92 19.38 54.47
N ILE A 10 -29.84 20.06 53.32
CA ILE A 10 -30.20 19.47 52.03
C ILE A 10 -29.26 18.28 51.72
N CYS A 11 -27.96 18.42 51.98
CA CYS A 11 -26.98 17.34 51.83
C CYS A 11 -27.31 16.14 52.73
N MET A 12 -27.59 16.38 54.02
CA MET A 12 -27.95 15.31 54.96
C MET A 12 -29.22 14.55 54.53
N ILE A 13 -30.24 15.26 54.03
CA ILE A 13 -31.47 14.64 53.53
C ILE A 13 -31.14 13.79 52.29
N ALA A 14 -30.40 14.36 51.35
CA ALA A 14 -30.01 13.64 50.13
C ALA A 14 -29.18 12.39 50.44
N GLU A 15 -28.25 12.43 51.40
CA GLU A 15 -27.44 11.27 51.81
C GLU A 15 -28.27 10.11 52.38
N GLN A 16 -29.42 10.39 52.98
CA GLN A 16 -30.34 9.36 53.52
C GLN A 16 -31.34 8.82 52.48
N CYS A 17 -31.47 9.47 51.32
CA CYS A 17 -32.38 9.05 50.26
C CYS A 17 -31.85 7.86 49.44
N SER A 18 -32.74 7.11 48.80
CA SER A 18 -32.35 6.09 47.81
C SER A 18 -31.73 6.74 46.56
N LEU A 19 -30.96 5.98 45.78
CA LEU A 19 -30.26 6.51 44.60
C LEU A 19 -31.22 7.07 43.54
N GLY A 20 -32.41 6.46 43.40
CA GLY A 20 -33.48 6.96 42.52
C GLY A 20 -34.09 8.28 43.01
N ASP A 21 -34.23 8.44 44.33
CA ASP A 21 -34.77 9.64 44.95
C ASP A 21 -33.77 10.79 44.91
N GLN A 22 -32.48 10.51 45.14
CA GLN A 22 -31.39 11.48 44.96
C GLN A 22 -31.37 12.02 43.52
N ALA A 23 -31.53 11.13 42.51
CA ALA A 23 -31.53 11.53 41.11
C ALA A 23 -32.77 12.34 40.74
N SER A 24 -33.89 12.11 41.42
CA SER A 24 -35.13 12.88 41.24
C SER A 24 -35.03 14.25 41.93
N LEU A 25 -34.42 14.30 43.12
CA LEU A 25 -34.15 15.53 43.85
C LEU A 25 -33.22 16.46 43.06
N ALA A 26 -32.13 15.93 42.50
CA ALA A 26 -31.19 16.70 41.69
C ALA A 26 -31.76 17.18 40.35
N ARG A 27 -32.77 16.50 39.79
CA ARG A 27 -33.44 16.92 38.54
C ARG A 27 -34.55 17.96 38.77
N SER A 28 -34.90 18.22 40.02
CA SER A 28 -36.04 19.08 40.36
C SER A 28 -35.75 20.57 40.07
N CYS A 29 -34.52 21.04 40.27
CA CYS A 29 -34.08 22.39 39.89
C CYS A 29 -32.55 22.55 39.93
N ASP A 30 -32.03 23.58 39.27
CA ASP A 30 -30.57 23.81 39.12
C ASP A 30 -29.83 24.01 40.45
N ARG A 31 -30.47 24.63 41.45
CA ARG A 31 -29.85 24.80 42.77
C ARG A 31 -29.70 23.48 43.51
N LEU A 32 -30.73 22.64 43.50
CA LEU A 32 -30.66 21.30 44.10
C LEU A 32 -29.75 20.38 43.28
N HIS A 33 -29.68 20.57 41.97
CA HIS A 33 -28.72 19.90 41.11
C HIS A 33 -27.28 20.18 41.56
N GLY A 34 -26.91 21.45 41.73
CA GLY A 34 -25.58 21.84 42.20
C GLY A 34 -25.20 21.23 43.56
N ILE A 35 -26.13 21.23 44.51
CA ILE A 35 -25.91 20.71 45.87
C ILE A 35 -25.86 19.17 45.89
N CYS A 36 -26.81 18.51 45.22
CA CYS A 36 -26.96 17.05 45.28
C CYS A 36 -26.01 16.31 44.33
N ASN A 37 -25.42 16.98 43.34
CA ASN A 37 -24.53 16.35 42.37
C ASN A 37 -23.33 15.67 43.01
N HIS A 38 -22.69 16.29 44.01
CA HIS A 38 -21.56 15.68 44.72
C HIS A 38 -21.97 14.37 45.43
N ILE A 39 -23.18 14.33 46.01
CA ILE A 39 -23.72 13.15 46.71
C ILE A 39 -24.10 12.05 45.73
N LEU A 40 -24.76 12.42 44.62
CA LEU A 40 -25.07 11.50 43.53
C LEU A 40 -23.81 10.87 42.97
N TYR A 41 -22.77 11.67 42.71
CA TYR A 41 -21.49 11.17 42.24
C TYR A 41 -20.81 10.30 43.27
N SER A 42 -20.80 10.66 44.57
CA SER A 42 -20.26 9.82 45.63
C SER A 42 -20.95 8.44 45.71
N ASN A 43 -22.28 8.39 45.58
CA ASN A 43 -23.02 7.12 45.61
C ASN A 43 -22.91 6.31 44.31
N ASP A 44 -22.80 6.97 43.17
CA ASP A 44 -22.55 6.35 41.87
C ASP A 44 -21.13 5.74 41.80
N VAL A 45 -20.18 6.40 42.46
CA VAL A 45 -18.82 5.91 42.73
C VAL A 45 -18.84 4.67 43.63
N ARG A 46 -19.61 4.69 44.72
CA ARG A 46 -19.78 3.53 45.62
C ARG A 46 -20.44 2.31 44.95
N ASN A 47 -21.27 2.53 43.94
CA ASN A 47 -21.95 1.46 43.19
C ASN A 47 -21.25 1.07 41.88
N HIS A 48 -20.00 1.52 41.66
CA HIS A 48 -19.18 1.20 40.48
C HIS A 48 -19.76 1.60 39.11
N ARG A 49 -20.86 2.36 39.08
CA ARG A 49 -21.52 2.85 37.86
C ARG A 49 -20.86 4.13 37.33
N CYS A 50 -20.00 4.78 38.15
CA CYS A 50 -18.99 5.80 37.82
C CYS A 50 -19.37 6.76 36.67
N SER A 51 -20.61 7.19 36.64
CA SER A 51 -21.25 7.77 35.48
C SER A 51 -20.74 9.21 35.24
N SER A 52 -20.32 9.90 36.30
CA SER A 52 -19.57 11.17 36.23
C SER A 52 -18.22 11.02 35.52
N VAL A 53 -17.49 9.94 35.78
CA VAL A 53 -16.20 9.63 35.14
C VAL A 53 -16.40 9.47 33.63
N PHE A 54 -17.37 8.64 33.23
CA PHE A 54 -17.67 8.42 31.81
C PHE A 54 -18.20 9.70 31.14
N HIS A 55 -19.03 10.49 31.83
CA HIS A 55 -19.53 11.76 31.30
C HIS A 55 -18.40 12.78 31.10
N ALA A 56 -17.51 12.93 32.08
CA ALA A 56 -16.36 13.83 32.01
C ALA A 56 -15.43 13.49 30.84
N ILE A 57 -15.22 12.20 30.57
CA ILE A 57 -14.40 11.74 29.44
C ILE A 57 -15.15 11.88 28.11
N ALA A 58 -16.44 11.52 28.05
CA ALA A 58 -17.24 11.55 26.82
C ALA A 58 -17.45 12.97 26.29
N TRP A 59 -17.74 13.91 27.19
CA TRP A 59 -18.03 15.31 26.89
C TRP A 59 -16.90 16.24 27.32
N CYS A 60 -15.66 15.75 27.26
CA CYS A 60 -14.47 16.51 27.62
C CYS A 60 -14.28 17.70 26.65
N HIS A 61 -14.80 18.87 27.03
CA HIS A 61 -14.53 20.15 26.35
C HIS A 61 -13.27 20.81 26.90
N ASP A 62 -12.99 20.63 28.19
CA ASP A 62 -11.80 21.10 28.88
C ASP A 62 -11.18 19.93 29.67
N GLN A 63 -9.93 19.60 29.32
CA GLN A 63 -9.20 18.51 29.94
C GLN A 63 -8.88 18.78 31.41
N PHE A 64 -8.73 20.04 31.82
CA PHE A 64 -8.47 20.40 33.20
C PHE A 64 -9.70 20.11 34.09
N LEU A 65 -10.89 20.49 33.62
CA LEU A 65 -12.15 20.19 34.31
C LEU A 65 -12.40 18.67 34.38
N ALA A 66 -12.12 17.94 33.31
CA ALA A 66 -12.20 16.48 33.31
C ALA A 66 -11.24 15.84 34.34
N LEU A 67 -10.02 16.35 34.47
CA LEU A 67 -9.07 15.87 35.50
C LEU A 67 -9.51 16.24 36.92
N ASN A 68 -10.08 17.43 37.13
CA ASN A 68 -10.62 17.83 38.43
C ASN A 68 -11.80 16.95 38.86
N THR A 69 -12.69 16.60 37.93
CA THR A 69 -13.80 15.68 38.22
C THR A 69 -13.30 14.26 38.49
N LEU A 70 -12.27 13.79 37.78
CA LEU A 70 -11.63 12.49 38.03
C LEU A 70 -10.91 12.45 39.39
N THR A 71 -10.21 13.52 39.78
CA THR A 71 -9.54 13.61 41.08
C THR A 71 -10.53 13.71 42.22
N ALA A 72 -11.62 14.48 42.06
CA ALA A 72 -12.71 14.53 43.02
C ALA A 72 -13.40 13.16 43.16
N ALA A 73 -13.64 12.45 42.05
CA ALA A 73 -14.17 11.09 42.08
C ALA A 73 -13.23 10.14 42.83
N LYS A 74 -11.91 10.27 42.62
CA LYS A 74 -10.91 9.48 43.36
C LYS A 74 -10.92 9.78 44.86
N ALA A 75 -11.01 11.06 45.24
CA ALA A 75 -11.14 11.46 46.64
C ALA A 75 -12.45 10.93 47.27
N GLY A 76 -13.52 10.83 46.48
CA GLY A 76 -14.79 10.20 46.86
C GLY A 76 -14.75 8.67 46.97
N GLY A 77 -13.60 8.03 46.71
CA GLY A 77 -13.41 6.58 46.88
C GLY A 77 -13.58 5.76 45.60
N THR A 78 -13.46 6.34 44.40
CA THR A 78 -13.51 5.52 43.16
C THR A 78 -12.42 4.48 43.10
N ASP A 79 -12.86 3.26 42.81
CA ASP A 79 -12.01 2.23 42.23
C ASP A 79 -12.21 2.19 40.71
N PHE A 80 -11.31 2.87 39.99
CA PHE A 80 -11.35 2.91 38.53
C PHE A 80 -11.18 1.53 37.87
N LYS A 81 -10.70 0.50 38.59
CA LYS A 81 -10.60 -0.87 38.08
C LYS A 81 -11.95 -1.58 38.04
N ARG A 82 -12.92 -1.12 38.82
CA ARG A 82 -14.27 -1.69 38.88
C ARG A 82 -15.32 -0.80 38.20
N CYS A 83 -14.93 0.40 37.77
CA CYS A 83 -15.83 1.31 37.05
C CYS A 83 -16.26 0.69 35.72
N HIS A 84 -17.56 0.50 35.56
CA HIS A 84 -18.17 0.03 34.33
C HIS A 84 -19.25 1.01 33.87
N ASP A 85 -19.28 1.30 32.57
CA ASP A 85 -20.36 2.09 32.00
C ASP A 85 -21.63 1.23 31.96
N SER A 86 -22.54 1.45 32.91
CA SER A 86 -23.79 0.71 33.03
C SER A 86 -24.94 1.38 32.28
N ARG A 87 -24.67 2.34 31.38
CA ARG A 87 -25.70 3.10 30.69
C ARG A 87 -26.06 2.41 29.38
N ASP A 88 -27.08 1.56 29.43
CA ASP A 88 -27.64 0.94 28.23
C ASP A 88 -28.18 1.98 27.21
N HIS A 89 -28.52 3.23 27.63
CA HIS A 89 -29.33 4.16 26.81
C HIS A 89 -28.87 5.65 26.79
N HIS A 90 -27.61 5.99 27.12
CA HIS A 90 -27.18 7.41 27.08
C HIS A 90 -26.95 7.88 25.63
N PRO A 91 -27.24 9.14 25.24
CA PRO A 91 -26.94 9.69 23.90
C PRO A 91 -25.45 9.68 23.51
N ALA A 92 -24.56 9.35 24.45
CA ALA A 92 -23.13 9.13 24.21
C ALA A 92 -22.78 7.65 23.95
N SER A 93 -23.72 6.72 24.20
CA SER A 93 -23.74 5.36 23.65
C SER A 93 -24.04 5.50 22.15
N LEU A 94 -23.06 6.01 21.42
CA LEU A 94 -23.06 6.10 19.98
C LEU A 94 -23.13 4.68 19.43
N HIS A 95 -24.37 4.24 19.19
CA HIS A 95 -24.80 2.95 18.63
C HIS A 95 -24.87 1.79 19.63
N HIS A 96 -26.04 1.13 19.65
CA HIS A 96 -26.43 -0.06 20.41
C HIS A 96 -25.60 -1.34 20.11
N SER A 97 -24.35 -1.22 19.65
CA SER A 97 -23.51 -2.35 19.25
C SER A 97 -22.09 -2.35 19.86
N ASP A 98 -21.65 -1.26 20.50
CA ASP A 98 -20.31 -1.18 21.08
C ASP A 98 -20.30 -1.65 22.54
N ALA A 99 -20.43 -2.96 22.75
CA ALA A 99 -20.21 -3.62 24.05
C ALA A 99 -18.72 -3.58 24.52
N THR A 100 -17.93 -2.61 24.05
CA THR A 100 -16.49 -2.45 24.33
C THR A 100 -16.17 -1.27 25.25
N LEU A 101 -17.11 -0.35 25.51
CA LEU A 101 -16.92 0.82 26.36
C LEU A 101 -17.09 0.53 27.87
N HIS A 102 -16.63 -0.64 28.34
CA HIS A 102 -16.81 -1.04 29.75
C HIS A 102 -15.78 -0.44 30.72
N SER A 103 -14.86 0.41 30.28
CA SER A 103 -13.80 0.95 31.15
C SER A 103 -13.33 2.35 30.74
N PRO A 104 -13.05 3.25 31.69
CA PRO A 104 -12.74 4.66 31.42
C PRO A 104 -11.49 4.85 30.54
N ILE A 105 -10.50 3.95 30.64
CA ILE A 105 -9.28 4.02 29.82
C ILE A 105 -9.56 3.73 28.33
N HIS A 106 -10.54 2.88 28.01
CA HIS A 106 -10.92 2.59 26.63
C HIS A 106 -11.61 3.80 25.99
N LEU A 107 -12.52 4.43 26.72
CA LEU A 107 -13.19 5.65 26.27
C LEU A 107 -12.18 6.79 26.09
N ALA A 108 -11.24 6.96 27.03
CA ALA A 108 -10.19 7.96 26.92
C ALA A 108 -9.25 7.71 25.72
N ALA A 109 -8.90 6.45 25.46
CA ALA A 109 -8.11 6.04 24.30
C ALA A 109 -8.81 6.30 22.96
N ARG A 110 -10.09 5.93 22.84
CA ARG A 110 -10.95 6.22 21.70
C ARG A 110 -11.05 7.73 21.40
N ARG A 111 -11.03 8.56 22.44
CA ARG A 111 -11.12 10.03 22.35
C ARG A 111 -9.77 10.74 22.21
N GLY A 112 -8.65 10.01 22.34
CA GLY A 112 -7.31 10.60 22.24
C GLY A 112 -6.88 11.42 23.46
N LEU A 113 -7.52 11.22 24.62
CA LEU A 113 -7.33 12.06 25.81
C LEU A 113 -6.08 11.65 26.62
N GLY A 114 -4.88 11.96 26.09
CA GLY A 114 -3.59 11.51 26.64
C GLY A 114 -3.36 11.81 28.14
N SER A 115 -3.72 13.00 28.62
CA SER A 115 -3.55 13.35 30.04
C SER A 115 -4.47 12.54 30.96
N ILE A 116 -5.68 12.22 30.48
CA ILE A 116 -6.61 11.34 31.21
C ILE A 116 -6.11 9.90 31.19
N ILE A 117 -5.59 9.41 30.05
CA ILE A 117 -4.96 8.08 29.97
C ILE A 117 -3.81 7.97 30.97
N SER A 118 -2.94 8.99 31.02
CA SER A 118 -1.83 9.06 31.98
C SER A 118 -2.34 9.00 33.41
N PHE A 119 -3.31 9.85 33.76
CA PHE A 119 -3.91 9.85 35.10
C PHE A 119 -4.49 8.48 35.46
N LEU A 120 -5.28 7.85 34.58
CA LEU A 120 -5.90 6.56 34.83
C LEU A 120 -4.87 5.44 35.05
N ILE A 121 -3.77 5.44 34.29
CA ILE A 121 -2.66 4.50 34.48
C ILE A 121 -1.94 4.77 35.80
N ASP A 122 -1.73 6.04 36.17
CA ASP A 122 -1.12 6.44 37.45
C ASP A 122 -2.00 6.05 38.65
N GLN A 123 -3.33 5.93 38.45
CA GLN A 123 -4.26 5.37 39.43
C GLN A 123 -4.29 3.83 39.48
N GLY A 124 -3.39 3.17 38.75
CA GLY A 124 -3.17 1.73 38.79
C GLY A 124 -4.01 0.92 37.81
N ILE A 125 -4.69 1.56 36.85
CA ILE A 125 -5.31 0.82 35.74
C ILE A 125 -4.20 0.30 34.81
N PRO A 126 -4.18 -1.00 34.46
CA PRO A 126 -3.21 -1.53 33.51
C PRO A 126 -3.35 -0.86 32.13
N PRO A 127 -2.24 -0.59 31.43
CA PRO A 127 -2.26 0.06 30.12
C PRO A 127 -2.96 -0.76 29.03
N ASP A 128 -2.98 -2.09 29.18
CA ASP A 128 -3.68 -3.02 28.29
C ASP A 128 -5.19 -3.13 28.59
N GLY A 129 -5.69 -2.40 29.60
CA GLY A 129 -7.08 -2.47 30.04
C GLY A 129 -7.35 -3.65 30.97
N LEU A 130 -8.60 -3.75 31.42
CA LEU A 130 -9.05 -4.78 32.35
C LEU A 130 -9.35 -6.09 31.61
N GLU A 131 -9.19 -7.21 32.30
CA GLU A 131 -9.50 -8.54 31.76
C GLU A 131 -10.99 -8.66 31.38
N GLY A 132 -11.29 -9.40 30.31
CA GLY A 132 -12.65 -9.65 29.83
C GLY A 132 -13.19 -8.64 28.81
N VAL A 133 -12.49 -7.53 28.54
CA VAL A 133 -12.84 -6.61 27.45
C VAL A 133 -12.28 -7.15 26.13
N LYS A 134 -13.12 -7.21 25.08
CA LYS A 134 -12.74 -7.79 23.77
C LYS A 134 -11.66 -7.02 23.01
N ARG A 135 -11.51 -5.72 23.26
CA ARG A 135 -10.53 -4.84 22.61
C ARG A 135 -9.73 -4.11 23.65
N THR A 136 -8.43 -3.94 23.42
CA THR A 136 -7.53 -3.20 24.31
C THR A 136 -7.66 -1.70 24.11
N PRO A 137 -7.23 -0.86 25.08
CA PRO A 137 -7.18 0.58 24.90
C PRO A 137 -6.31 0.98 23.70
N LEU A 138 -5.22 0.25 23.44
CA LEU A 138 -4.37 0.47 22.27
C LEU A 138 -5.12 0.21 20.97
N ALA A 139 -5.89 -0.88 20.89
CA ALA A 139 -6.69 -1.19 19.70
C ALA A 139 -7.79 -0.15 19.44
N GLU A 140 -8.42 0.37 20.50
CA GLU A 140 -9.38 1.48 20.40
C GLU A 140 -8.71 2.76 19.88
N ALA A 141 -7.56 3.16 20.45
CA ALA A 141 -6.83 4.33 19.97
C ALA A 141 -6.45 4.21 18.48
N ILE A 142 -6.02 3.02 18.03
CA ILE A 142 -5.68 2.76 16.62
C ILE A 142 -6.93 2.82 15.73
N LEU A 143 -8.03 2.19 16.15
CA LEU A 143 -9.28 2.15 15.37
C LEU A 143 -9.83 3.55 15.10
N TYR A 144 -9.69 4.45 16.08
CA TYR A 144 -10.16 5.84 15.99
C TYR A 144 -9.05 6.83 15.58
N ASN A 145 -7.93 6.34 15.04
CA ASN A 145 -6.80 7.14 14.54
C ASN A 145 -6.22 8.14 15.56
N GLN A 146 -6.25 7.79 16.84
CA GLN A 146 -5.68 8.59 17.93
C GLN A 146 -4.20 8.25 18.13
N GLU A 147 -3.36 8.64 17.17
CA GLU A 147 -1.94 8.25 17.11
C GLU A 147 -1.14 8.63 18.37
N SER A 148 -1.33 9.85 18.89
CA SER A 148 -0.64 10.34 20.09
C SER A 148 -1.02 9.54 21.35
N ALA A 149 -2.30 9.18 21.49
CA ALA A 149 -2.78 8.35 22.60
C ALA A 149 -2.28 6.90 22.48
N ALA A 150 -2.25 6.34 21.27
CA ALA A 150 -1.67 5.02 21.03
C ALA A 150 -0.17 4.99 21.37
N ILE A 151 0.60 6.01 20.96
CA ILE A 151 2.02 6.15 21.31
C ILE A 151 2.20 6.22 22.83
N LEU A 152 1.38 7.01 23.52
CA LEU A 152 1.41 7.09 24.98
C LEU A 152 1.16 5.72 25.62
N LEU A 153 0.13 4.99 25.19
CA LEU A 153 -0.19 3.66 25.71
C LEU A 153 0.97 2.68 25.53
N VAL A 154 1.61 2.66 24.35
CA VAL A 154 2.80 1.83 24.09
C VAL A 154 3.96 2.21 25.03
N ARG A 155 4.23 3.51 25.20
CA ARG A 155 5.28 4.01 26.12
C ARG A 155 4.99 3.69 27.58
N ARG A 156 3.71 3.65 27.96
CA ARG A 156 3.24 3.27 29.30
C ARG A 156 3.16 1.75 29.50
N GLY A 157 3.60 0.94 28.53
CA GLY A 157 3.75 -0.50 28.69
C GLY A 157 2.67 -1.37 28.05
N ALA A 158 1.72 -0.80 27.27
CA ALA A 158 0.74 -1.59 26.53
C ALA A 158 1.44 -2.57 25.56
N SER A 159 1.10 -3.85 25.66
CA SER A 159 1.82 -4.97 25.04
C SER A 159 0.91 -5.90 24.24
N VAL A 160 -0.39 -5.93 24.54
CA VAL A 160 -1.33 -6.84 23.89
C VAL A 160 -1.53 -6.45 22.43
N GLY A 161 -1.45 -7.44 21.53
CA GLY A 161 -1.49 -7.24 20.09
C GLY A 161 -0.16 -6.80 19.47
N LEU A 162 0.90 -6.61 20.26
CA LEU A 162 2.26 -6.31 19.78
C LEU A 162 3.21 -7.52 19.85
N GLN A 163 2.68 -8.70 20.19
CA GLN A 163 3.44 -9.93 20.33
C GLN A 163 3.13 -10.90 19.17
N PRO A 164 4.05 -11.82 18.84
CA PRO A 164 3.78 -12.91 17.90
C PRO A 164 2.63 -13.80 18.41
N PRO A 165 1.91 -14.52 17.53
CA PRO A 165 2.24 -14.76 16.12
C PRO A 165 1.62 -13.78 15.11
N GLN A 166 0.65 -12.95 15.51
CA GLN A 166 -0.21 -12.21 14.56
C GLN A 166 0.01 -10.69 14.58
N PHE A 167 0.65 -10.15 15.62
CA PHE A 167 0.96 -8.71 15.72
C PHE A 167 -0.26 -7.81 15.41
N GLU A 168 -1.44 -8.17 15.90
CA GLU A 168 -2.73 -7.56 15.51
C GLU A 168 -2.74 -6.02 15.58
N ALA A 169 -2.23 -5.45 16.68
CA ALA A 169 -2.19 -4.01 16.89
C ALA A 169 -1.16 -3.33 15.97
N TYR A 170 -0.01 -3.96 15.74
CA TYR A 170 1.00 -3.46 14.79
C TYR A 170 0.47 -3.49 13.35
N CYS A 171 -0.17 -4.59 12.95
CA CYS A 171 -0.85 -4.71 11.65
C CYS A 171 -1.96 -3.67 11.50
N ALA A 172 -2.75 -3.42 12.54
CA ALA A 172 -3.78 -2.38 12.53
C ALA A 172 -3.17 -0.97 12.39
N ALA A 173 -2.08 -0.67 13.09
CA ALA A 173 -1.38 0.62 12.96
C ALA A 173 -0.88 0.84 11.52
N ILE A 174 -0.29 -0.18 10.90
CA ILE A 174 0.13 -0.13 9.50
C ILE A 174 -1.07 0.12 8.59
N ARG A 175 -2.16 -0.65 8.73
CA ARG A 175 -3.37 -0.50 7.91
C ARG A 175 -3.97 0.89 7.96
N GLN A 176 -3.95 1.52 9.13
CA GLN A 176 -4.48 2.86 9.35
C GLN A 176 -3.52 3.98 8.97
N GLY A 177 -2.25 3.67 8.64
CA GLY A 177 -1.28 4.67 8.22
C GLY A 177 -0.60 5.43 9.37
N LEU A 178 -0.64 4.89 10.59
CA LEU A 178 -0.09 5.51 11.81
C LEU A 178 1.45 5.30 11.85
N ALA A 179 2.18 6.13 11.10
CA ALA A 179 3.61 5.97 10.87
C ALA A 179 4.44 6.18 12.15
N GLU A 180 4.13 7.18 12.95
CA GLU A 180 4.89 7.47 14.18
C GLU A 180 4.66 6.37 15.21
N LEU A 181 3.41 5.88 15.32
CA LEU A 181 3.10 4.73 16.15
C LEU A 181 3.86 3.48 15.68
N THR A 182 3.90 3.22 14.38
CA THR A 182 4.62 2.08 13.80
C THR A 182 6.12 2.14 14.16
N GLU A 183 6.74 3.31 14.04
CA GLU A 183 8.14 3.50 14.45
C GLU A 183 8.36 3.26 15.94
N VAL A 184 7.49 3.81 16.79
CA VAL A 184 7.59 3.64 18.23
C VAL A 184 7.44 2.17 18.61
N ILE A 185 6.49 1.45 18.00
CA ILE A 185 6.29 0.01 18.24
C ILE A 185 7.56 -0.76 17.89
N VAL A 186 8.14 -0.54 16.71
CA VAL A 186 9.37 -1.23 16.28
C VAL A 186 10.53 -0.92 17.22
N LYS A 187 10.77 0.36 17.51
CA LYS A 187 11.91 0.80 18.33
C LYS A 187 11.79 0.39 19.79
N ALA A 188 10.60 0.55 20.39
CA ALA A 188 10.39 0.33 21.83
C ALA A 188 10.21 -1.14 22.21
N ARG A 189 9.68 -1.97 21.31
CA ARG A 189 9.44 -3.40 21.56
C ARG A 189 10.45 -4.33 20.90
N GLY A 190 11.41 -3.79 20.14
CA GLY A 190 12.41 -4.59 19.45
C GLY A 190 11.80 -5.55 18.43
N ILE A 191 10.68 -5.16 17.81
CA ILE A 191 10.06 -5.97 16.75
C ILE A 191 10.99 -5.98 15.55
N ASP A 192 11.35 -7.18 15.09
CA ASP A 192 12.05 -7.32 13.82
C ASP A 192 11.12 -6.88 12.68
N VAL A 193 11.50 -5.79 12.00
CA VAL A 193 10.74 -5.18 10.89
C VAL A 193 10.50 -6.14 9.73
N ASN A 194 11.39 -7.14 9.58
CA ASN A 194 11.35 -8.14 8.53
C ASN A 194 10.64 -9.43 8.95
N SER A 195 10.24 -9.54 10.22
CA SER A 195 9.48 -10.68 10.70
C SER A 195 8.12 -10.77 10.01
N GLY A 196 7.68 -12.00 9.76
CA GLY A 196 6.38 -12.27 9.19
C GLY A 196 5.27 -11.91 10.19
N VAL A 197 4.34 -11.04 9.77
CA VAL A 197 3.15 -10.68 10.56
C VAL A 197 1.97 -11.63 10.31
N GLY A 198 2.28 -12.88 9.96
CA GLY A 198 1.32 -13.92 9.56
C GLY A 198 1.26 -14.17 8.06
N TYR A 199 0.99 -15.42 7.66
CA TYR A 199 0.83 -15.88 6.26
C TYR A 199 1.99 -15.51 5.32
N GLY A 200 3.21 -15.37 5.84
CA GLY A 200 4.38 -14.95 5.04
C GLY A 200 4.36 -13.48 4.60
N CYS A 201 3.43 -12.67 5.11
CA CYS A 201 3.37 -11.24 4.85
C CYS A 201 4.30 -10.48 5.81
N THR A 202 5.01 -9.47 5.32
CA THR A 202 5.82 -8.56 6.15
C THR A 202 5.09 -7.23 6.34
N GLY A 203 5.49 -6.44 7.35
CA GLY A 203 4.93 -5.10 7.57
C GLY A 203 5.08 -4.20 6.32
N PHE A 204 6.17 -4.34 5.58
CA PHE A 204 6.40 -3.63 4.32
C PHE A 204 5.38 -3.99 3.22
N LEU A 205 5.11 -5.29 3.03
CA LEU A 205 4.10 -5.75 2.07
C LEU A 205 2.71 -5.26 2.45
N LEU A 206 2.38 -5.27 3.75
CA LEU A 206 1.11 -4.75 4.26
C LEU A 206 0.96 -3.25 3.97
N ALA A 207 1.99 -2.45 4.26
CA ALA A 207 2.00 -1.01 3.96
C ALA A 207 1.85 -0.72 2.45
N ALA A 208 2.49 -1.54 1.59
CA ALA A 208 2.37 -1.46 0.15
C ALA A 208 0.96 -1.77 -0.37
N TYR A 209 0.33 -2.81 0.20
CA TYR A 209 -1.03 -3.24 -0.15
C TYR A 209 -2.08 -2.19 0.24
N TYR A 210 -2.00 -1.65 1.47
CA TYR A 210 -2.92 -0.62 1.96
C TYR A 210 -2.57 0.81 1.51
N ARG A 211 -1.55 0.99 0.66
CA ARG A 211 -1.15 2.29 0.10
C ARG A 211 -0.73 3.33 1.16
N GLN A 212 -0.05 2.87 2.20
CA GLN A 212 0.33 3.71 3.34
C GLN A 212 1.74 4.28 3.17
N SER A 213 1.85 5.40 2.44
CA SER A 213 3.14 5.98 2.03
C SER A 213 4.01 6.49 3.18
N ARG A 214 3.41 7.02 4.25
CA ARG A 214 4.14 7.45 5.46
C ARG A 214 4.73 6.24 6.18
N VAL A 215 3.92 5.21 6.40
CA VAL A 215 4.35 3.95 7.04
C VAL A 215 5.42 3.24 6.20
N LEU A 216 5.23 3.15 4.88
CA LEU A 216 6.20 2.53 3.97
C LEU A 216 7.59 3.19 4.08
N ARG A 217 7.64 4.52 4.13
CA ARG A 217 8.90 5.26 4.31
C ARG A 217 9.52 5.02 5.69
N ALA A 218 8.71 5.09 6.75
CA ALA A 218 9.17 4.79 8.09
C ALA A 218 9.76 3.37 8.20
N LEU A 219 9.09 2.36 7.63
CA LEU A 219 9.59 0.99 7.61
C LEU A 219 10.91 0.86 6.84
N LEU A 220 11.06 1.55 5.70
CA LEU A 220 12.33 1.59 4.97
C LEU A 220 13.44 2.19 5.82
N ASP A 221 13.19 3.35 6.46
CA ASP A 221 14.16 4.01 7.32
C ASP A 221 14.58 3.14 8.53
N LEU A 222 13.68 2.26 8.98
CA LEU A 222 13.94 1.25 10.02
C LEU A 222 14.67 -0.01 9.51
N GLY A 223 14.97 -0.10 8.20
CA GLY A 223 15.70 -1.22 7.60
C GLY A 223 14.84 -2.34 7.02
N ALA A 224 13.58 -2.07 6.65
CA ALA A 224 12.73 -3.06 5.98
C ALA A 224 13.32 -3.53 4.64
N GLU A 225 13.31 -4.84 4.42
CA GLU A 225 13.75 -5.47 3.17
C GLU A 225 12.71 -5.31 2.06
N ALA A 226 12.93 -4.33 1.17
CA ALA A 226 12.04 -4.09 0.04
C ALA A 226 12.28 -5.02 -1.15
N LYS A 227 13.51 -5.54 -1.34
CA LYS A 227 13.90 -6.26 -2.56
C LYS A 227 13.03 -7.50 -2.82
N GLY A 228 12.87 -8.34 -1.79
CA GLY A 228 12.05 -9.56 -1.87
C GLY A 228 10.59 -9.23 -2.19
N ALA A 229 10.03 -8.25 -1.50
CA ALA A 229 8.65 -7.79 -1.70
C ALA A 229 8.39 -7.24 -3.12
N LEU A 230 9.29 -6.40 -3.63
CA LEU A 230 9.19 -5.85 -4.99
C LEU A 230 9.31 -6.96 -6.05
N ARG A 231 10.22 -7.93 -5.84
CA ARG A 231 10.35 -9.10 -6.72
C ARG A 231 9.07 -9.94 -6.71
N HIS A 232 8.47 -10.15 -5.54
CA HIS A 232 7.20 -10.86 -5.41
C HIS A 232 6.07 -10.16 -6.19
N PHE A 233 5.97 -8.83 -6.14
CA PHE A 233 4.99 -8.10 -6.96
C PHE A 233 5.20 -8.29 -8.46
N SER A 234 6.46 -8.34 -8.93
CA SER A 234 6.77 -8.62 -10.35
C SER A 234 6.31 -10.02 -10.75
N GLN A 235 6.62 -11.03 -9.93
CA GLN A 235 6.32 -12.44 -10.19
C GLN A 235 4.82 -12.76 -10.12
N THR A 236 4.10 -12.09 -9.23
CA THR A 236 2.63 -12.22 -9.11
C THR A 236 1.88 -11.31 -10.10
N HIS A 237 2.60 -10.62 -10.98
CA HIS A 237 2.06 -9.65 -11.94
C HIS A 237 1.23 -8.51 -11.30
N SER A 238 1.52 -8.20 -10.03
CA SER A 238 0.92 -7.07 -9.30
C SER A 238 1.67 -5.77 -9.62
N PHE A 239 1.77 -5.42 -10.91
CA PHE A 239 2.52 -4.26 -11.37
C PHE A 239 1.95 -2.93 -10.85
N ALA A 240 0.64 -2.84 -10.62
CA ALA A 240 0.06 -1.69 -9.91
C ALA A 240 0.64 -1.51 -8.50
N SER A 241 0.84 -2.61 -7.77
CA SER A 241 1.43 -2.57 -6.43
C SER A 241 2.88 -2.12 -6.49
N LEU A 242 3.64 -2.72 -7.40
CA LEU A 242 5.04 -2.38 -7.68
C LEU A 242 5.22 -0.91 -8.08
N LEU A 243 4.42 -0.41 -9.02
CA LEU A 243 4.52 0.97 -9.50
C LEU A 243 4.29 1.97 -8.38
N TRP A 244 3.24 1.75 -7.58
CA TRP A 244 2.93 2.64 -6.48
C TRP A 244 4.02 2.60 -5.40
N THR A 245 4.58 1.45 -5.05
CA THR A 245 5.66 1.38 -4.04
C THR A 245 6.91 2.10 -4.52
N LEU A 246 7.27 1.97 -5.80
CA LEU A 246 8.38 2.69 -6.41
C LEU A 246 8.16 4.21 -6.37
N GLN A 247 6.94 4.67 -6.64
CA GLN A 247 6.61 6.09 -6.60
C GLN A 247 6.58 6.65 -5.17
N ALA A 248 5.94 5.95 -4.23
CA ALA A 248 5.80 6.38 -2.84
C ALA A 248 7.13 6.33 -2.07
N GLY A 249 7.98 5.34 -2.39
CA GLY A 249 9.24 5.06 -1.71
C GLY A 249 10.50 5.48 -2.47
N ALA A 250 10.40 6.13 -3.64
CA ALA A 250 11.49 6.41 -4.57
C ALA A 250 12.85 6.76 -3.92
N VAL A 251 12.86 7.77 -3.04
CA VAL A 251 14.09 8.26 -2.41
C VAL A 251 14.67 7.24 -1.41
N ALA A 252 13.82 6.66 -0.56
CA ALA A 252 14.23 5.68 0.44
C ALA A 252 14.66 4.37 -0.24
N LEU A 253 13.87 3.86 -1.19
CA LEU A 253 14.18 2.66 -1.96
C LEU A 253 15.53 2.77 -2.67
N ARG A 254 15.83 3.92 -3.27
CA ARG A 254 17.13 4.17 -3.90
C ARG A 254 18.28 4.02 -2.89
N LYS A 255 18.15 4.64 -1.70
CA LYS A 255 19.16 4.55 -0.64
C LYS A 255 19.35 3.11 -0.12
N HIS A 256 18.28 2.35 0.00
CA HIS A 256 18.31 1.00 0.60
C HIS A 256 18.68 -0.12 -0.39
N LEU A 257 18.21 -0.07 -1.64
CA LEU A 257 18.48 -1.10 -2.66
C LEU A 257 19.83 -0.89 -3.35
N GLY A 258 20.25 0.36 -3.49
CA GLY A 258 21.36 0.75 -4.35
C GLY A 258 21.15 0.36 -5.82
N PRO A 259 22.14 0.64 -6.69
CA PRO A 259 21.98 0.43 -8.12
C PRO A 259 21.88 -1.05 -8.49
N ARG A 260 22.65 -1.94 -7.84
CA ARG A 260 22.59 -3.38 -8.11
C ARG A 260 21.21 -3.96 -7.79
N GLY A 261 20.61 -3.55 -6.67
CA GLY A 261 19.25 -3.96 -6.30
C GLY A 261 18.21 -3.47 -7.30
N LEU A 262 18.34 -2.23 -7.78
CA LEU A 262 17.47 -1.67 -8.82
C LEU A 262 17.64 -2.40 -10.17
N LEU A 263 18.86 -2.74 -10.57
CA LEU A 263 19.13 -3.50 -11.80
C LEU A 263 18.51 -4.90 -11.76
N ASP A 264 18.61 -5.61 -10.64
CA ASP A 264 17.96 -6.91 -10.45
C ASP A 264 16.43 -6.81 -10.59
N LEU A 265 15.84 -5.71 -10.11
CA LEU A 265 14.41 -5.43 -10.26
C LEU A 265 14.05 -5.10 -11.71
N VAL A 266 14.87 -4.31 -12.41
CA VAL A 266 14.69 -4.04 -13.86
C VAL A 266 14.70 -5.36 -14.64
N VAL A 267 15.66 -6.25 -14.38
CA VAL A 267 15.70 -7.58 -15.01
C VAL A 267 14.42 -8.34 -14.69
N SER A 268 14.02 -8.38 -13.41
CA SER A 268 12.81 -9.09 -13.01
C SER A 268 11.58 -8.56 -13.76
N VAL A 269 11.37 -7.25 -13.80
CA VAL A 269 10.24 -6.63 -14.51
C VAL A 269 10.29 -6.88 -16.01
N VAL A 270 11.46 -6.77 -16.64
CA VAL A 270 11.64 -6.96 -18.10
C VAL A 270 11.42 -8.41 -18.53
N MET A 271 11.80 -9.37 -17.68
CA MET A 271 11.77 -10.78 -18.06
C MET A 271 10.39 -11.44 -17.90
N GLU A 272 9.47 -10.81 -17.18
CA GLU A 272 8.12 -11.32 -16.95
C GLU A 272 7.20 -11.13 -18.17
N GLN A 273 6.47 -12.18 -18.55
CA GLN A 273 5.50 -12.14 -19.65
C GLN A 273 4.11 -11.77 -19.11
N ALA A 274 3.81 -10.48 -19.08
CA ALA A 274 2.53 -9.99 -18.59
C ALA A 274 1.42 -10.03 -19.66
N ALA A 275 0.18 -10.20 -19.20
CA ALA A 275 -1.02 -10.01 -20.03
C ALA A 275 -1.12 -8.56 -20.54
N PRO A 276 -1.80 -8.30 -21.68
CA PRO A 276 -1.89 -6.96 -22.26
C PRO A 276 -2.44 -5.89 -21.30
N ILE A 277 -3.36 -6.28 -20.40
CA ILE A 277 -3.96 -5.39 -19.39
C ILE A 277 -2.90 -4.86 -18.40
N GLN A 278 -1.92 -5.69 -18.07
CA GLN A 278 -0.87 -5.39 -17.10
C GLN A 278 0.35 -4.71 -17.74
N LYS A 279 0.48 -4.76 -19.07
CA LYS A 279 1.64 -4.23 -19.78
C LYS A 279 1.85 -2.73 -19.57
N SER A 280 0.78 -1.94 -19.56
CA SER A 280 0.90 -0.49 -19.32
C SER A 280 1.52 -0.21 -17.95
N GLN A 281 1.11 -0.96 -16.92
CA GLN A 281 1.63 -0.85 -15.56
C GLN A 281 3.06 -1.39 -15.45
N GLN A 282 3.38 -2.49 -16.13
CA GLN A 282 4.72 -3.04 -16.22
C GLN A 282 5.71 -2.03 -16.84
N VAL A 283 5.32 -1.41 -17.95
CA VAL A 283 6.13 -0.40 -18.65
C VAL A 283 6.30 0.86 -17.80
N ALA A 284 5.25 1.32 -17.11
CA ALA A 284 5.34 2.44 -16.17
C ALA A 284 6.27 2.12 -14.98
N ALA A 285 6.21 0.89 -14.45
CA ALA A 285 7.12 0.45 -13.38
C ALA A 285 8.58 0.37 -13.90
N LEU A 286 8.78 -0.05 -15.14
CA LEU A 286 10.09 -0.05 -15.78
C LEU A 286 10.64 1.37 -15.95
N HIS A 287 9.83 2.32 -16.45
CA HIS A 287 10.23 3.72 -16.57
C HIS A 287 10.65 4.30 -15.22
N THR A 288 9.85 4.09 -14.17
CA THR A 288 10.19 4.60 -12.83
C THR A 288 11.49 3.99 -12.28
N LEU A 289 11.75 2.69 -12.51
CA LEU A 289 13.03 2.06 -12.15
C LEU A 289 14.22 2.65 -12.92
N LEU A 290 14.07 2.85 -14.23
CA LEU A 290 15.12 3.42 -15.08
C LEU A 290 15.40 4.89 -14.74
N ASP A 291 14.36 5.67 -14.43
CA ASP A 291 14.50 7.05 -13.93
C ASP A 291 15.28 7.09 -12.60
N LEU A 292 15.01 6.15 -11.68
CA LEU A 292 15.73 6.06 -10.41
C LEU A 292 17.22 5.76 -10.64
N LEU A 293 17.55 4.85 -11.56
CA LEU A 293 18.93 4.55 -11.96
C LEU A 293 19.63 5.75 -12.63
N GLN A 294 18.94 6.47 -13.51
CA GLN A 294 19.48 7.66 -14.17
C GLN A 294 19.74 8.81 -13.20
N ARG A 295 18.92 8.96 -12.14
CA ARG A 295 19.17 9.93 -11.08
C ARG A 295 20.38 9.57 -10.20
N GLU A 296 20.79 8.31 -10.13
CA GLU A 296 22.08 7.95 -9.51
C GLU A 296 23.26 8.33 -10.42
N LYS A 297 23.10 8.21 -11.74
CA LYS A 297 24.09 8.65 -12.74
C LYS A 297 24.40 10.15 -12.65
N SER A 298 23.43 10.99 -12.28
CA SER A 298 23.65 12.44 -12.08
C SER A 298 24.11 12.83 -10.67
N ALA A 299 23.87 11.99 -9.66
CA ALA A 299 24.24 12.24 -8.26
C ALA A 299 25.70 11.89 -7.92
N VAL A 300 26.55 11.64 -8.93
CA VAL A 300 27.96 11.25 -8.77
C VAL A 300 28.79 12.42 -8.24
N CYS A 301 28.77 12.56 -6.91
CA CYS A 301 29.81 13.17 -6.07
C CYS A 301 30.04 12.37 -4.78
N SER A 302 29.64 11.08 -4.72
CA SER A 302 30.02 10.20 -3.60
C SER A 302 30.15 8.73 -4.02
N GLY A 303 31.39 8.27 -4.16
CA GLY A 303 31.94 6.95 -3.79
C GLY A 303 31.36 5.61 -4.28
N SER A 304 30.11 5.49 -4.75
CA SER A 304 29.47 4.16 -4.98
C SER A 304 28.79 3.97 -6.34
N ALA A 305 28.96 4.89 -7.28
CA ALA A 305 28.26 4.85 -8.57
C ALA A 305 28.81 3.76 -9.50
N LEU A 306 27.92 2.99 -10.15
CA LEU A 306 28.33 2.16 -11.29
C LEU A 306 28.97 3.03 -12.38
N PRO A 307 30.02 2.54 -13.06
CA PRO A 307 30.53 3.17 -14.26
C PRO A 307 29.38 3.34 -15.26
N THR A 308 29.19 4.57 -15.74
CA THR A 308 28.08 4.92 -16.65
C THR A 308 28.05 4.06 -17.92
N ALA A 309 29.23 3.64 -18.39
CA ALA A 309 29.38 2.75 -19.53
C ALA A 309 28.89 1.31 -19.27
N GLU A 310 29.02 0.79 -18.04
CA GLU A 310 28.54 -0.55 -17.68
C GLU A 310 27.01 -0.60 -17.68
N LEU A 311 26.36 0.46 -17.18
CA LEU A 311 24.91 0.59 -17.22
C LEU A 311 24.37 0.63 -18.65
N ASP A 312 24.97 1.45 -19.51
CA ASP A 312 24.56 1.57 -20.91
C ASP A 312 24.73 0.21 -21.63
N CYS A 313 25.87 -0.49 -21.41
CA CYS A 313 26.10 -1.84 -21.93
C CYS A 313 25.12 -2.89 -21.37
N PHE A 314 24.68 -2.75 -20.13
CA PHE A 314 23.69 -3.64 -19.53
C PHE A 314 22.30 -3.44 -20.15
N LEU A 315 21.88 -2.18 -20.34
CA LEU A 315 20.61 -1.86 -20.99
C LEU A 315 20.58 -2.34 -22.45
N ASP A 316 21.70 -2.21 -23.17
CA ASP A 316 21.86 -2.78 -24.52
C ASP A 316 21.70 -4.31 -24.53
N ALA A 317 22.28 -4.99 -23.54
CA ALA A 317 22.17 -6.44 -23.41
C ALA A 317 20.73 -6.88 -23.07
N LEU A 318 20.03 -6.12 -22.23
CA LEU A 318 18.62 -6.35 -21.94
C LEU A 318 17.75 -6.14 -23.17
N LEU A 319 17.97 -5.06 -23.91
CA LEU A 319 17.25 -4.78 -25.15
C LEU A 319 17.45 -5.91 -26.16
N GLN A 320 18.67 -6.43 -26.29
CA GLN A 320 18.96 -7.60 -27.12
C GLN A 320 18.16 -8.84 -26.70
N ARG A 321 17.98 -9.05 -25.39
CA ARG A 321 17.19 -10.19 -24.89
C ARG A 321 15.69 -9.99 -25.13
N VAL A 322 15.18 -8.77 -24.98
CA VAL A 322 13.79 -8.40 -25.27
C VAL A 322 13.46 -8.53 -26.76
N LEU A 323 14.35 -8.05 -27.63
CA LEU A 323 14.21 -8.12 -29.10
C LEU A 323 14.59 -9.48 -29.68
N SER A 324 14.93 -10.46 -28.84
CA SER A 324 15.15 -11.82 -29.32
C SER A 324 13.89 -12.36 -30.00
N VAL A 325 14.13 -13.17 -31.03
CA VAL A 325 13.14 -13.71 -31.97
C VAL A 325 11.95 -14.43 -31.29
N ASN A 326 12.10 -14.84 -30.03
CA ASN A 326 11.07 -15.55 -29.26
C ASN A 326 10.38 -14.68 -28.19
N ARG A 327 10.96 -13.56 -27.78
CA ARG A 327 10.45 -12.77 -26.63
C ARG A 327 9.90 -11.40 -26.98
N ALA A 328 10.12 -10.92 -28.21
CA ALA A 328 9.76 -9.58 -28.71
C ALA A 328 8.63 -8.90 -27.93
N ASP A 329 8.97 -7.80 -27.26
CA ASP A 329 8.02 -6.92 -26.58
C ASP A 329 8.31 -5.47 -26.96
N ALA A 330 7.53 -4.97 -27.92
CA ALA A 330 7.71 -3.63 -28.47
C ALA A 330 7.61 -2.54 -27.40
N ALA A 331 6.73 -2.69 -26.41
CA ALA A 331 6.50 -1.68 -25.38
C ALA A 331 7.68 -1.57 -24.40
N ILE A 332 8.23 -2.72 -23.99
CA ILE A 332 9.43 -2.77 -23.14
C ILE A 332 10.66 -2.30 -23.94
N ALA A 333 10.78 -2.71 -25.21
CA ALA A 333 11.87 -2.28 -26.06
C ALA A 333 11.86 -0.76 -26.31
N SER A 334 10.68 -0.15 -26.51
CA SER A 334 10.57 1.30 -26.63
C SER A 334 10.96 2.02 -25.35
N ALA A 335 10.57 1.48 -24.18
CA ALA A 335 10.96 2.06 -22.90
C ALA A 335 12.49 2.04 -22.72
N LEU A 336 13.15 0.92 -23.02
CA LEU A 336 14.62 0.82 -22.94
C LEU A 336 15.32 1.79 -23.92
N LEU A 337 14.82 1.93 -25.15
CA LEU A 337 15.36 2.89 -26.13
C LEU A 337 15.22 4.34 -25.66
N GLN A 338 14.09 4.70 -25.05
CA GLN A 338 13.87 6.05 -24.49
C GLN A 338 14.87 6.37 -23.37
N HIS A 339 15.31 5.37 -22.61
CA HIS A 339 16.32 5.52 -21.56
C HIS A 339 17.77 5.34 -22.06
N GLY A 340 18.01 5.34 -23.37
CA GLY A 340 19.34 5.40 -23.97
C GLY A 340 19.96 4.07 -24.39
N ALA A 341 19.24 2.95 -24.27
CA ALA A 341 19.70 1.67 -24.81
C ALA A 341 19.85 1.74 -26.33
N ARG A 342 20.76 0.95 -26.90
CA ARG A 342 21.05 0.89 -28.34
C ARG A 342 20.85 -0.53 -28.86
N ILE A 343 20.29 -0.63 -30.06
CA ILE A 343 20.14 -1.90 -30.77
C ILE A 343 21.53 -2.34 -31.25
N ARG A 344 22.04 -3.44 -30.69
CA ARG A 344 23.33 -4.01 -31.08
C ARG A 344 23.28 -4.66 -32.46
N VAL A 345 24.43 -4.63 -33.14
CA VAL A 345 24.62 -5.22 -34.48
C VAL A 345 24.15 -6.66 -34.58
N GLY A 346 24.38 -7.46 -33.53
CA GLY A 346 23.97 -8.86 -33.49
C GLY A 346 22.47 -9.09 -33.67
N ILE A 347 21.61 -8.14 -33.29
CA ILE A 347 20.15 -8.26 -33.49
C ILE A 347 19.80 -8.13 -34.97
N PHE A 348 20.41 -7.16 -35.67
CA PHE A 348 20.22 -6.97 -37.10
C PHE A 348 20.64 -8.24 -37.87
N LEU A 349 21.81 -8.78 -37.56
CA LEU A 349 22.30 -10.02 -38.19
C LEU A 349 21.40 -11.21 -37.89
N GLN A 350 20.97 -11.40 -36.64
CA GLN A 350 20.05 -12.48 -36.27
C GLN A 350 18.71 -12.40 -37.02
N LEU A 351 18.16 -11.19 -37.20
CA LEU A 351 16.94 -10.99 -37.95
C LEU A 351 17.13 -11.25 -39.45
N ILE A 352 18.23 -10.76 -40.04
CA ILE A 352 18.58 -11.03 -41.44
C ILE A 352 18.70 -12.54 -41.67
N ASP A 353 19.48 -13.25 -40.84
CA ASP A 353 19.70 -14.69 -40.96
C ASP A 353 18.38 -15.48 -40.83
N ALA A 354 17.51 -15.09 -39.91
CA ALA A 354 16.21 -15.73 -39.72
C ALA A 354 15.28 -15.49 -40.91
N LEU A 355 15.24 -14.27 -41.46
CA LEU A 355 14.37 -13.88 -42.56
C LEU A 355 14.87 -14.38 -43.92
N ASN A 356 16.18 -14.46 -44.13
CA ASN A 356 16.80 -15.00 -45.35
C ASN A 356 16.95 -16.53 -45.31
N SER A 357 16.55 -17.18 -44.22
CA SER A 357 16.54 -18.63 -44.15
C SER A 357 15.67 -19.25 -45.25
N SER A 358 16.15 -20.35 -45.84
CA SER A 358 15.40 -21.12 -46.85
C SER A 358 14.06 -21.62 -46.31
N THR A 359 13.95 -21.78 -44.98
CA THR A 359 12.71 -22.10 -44.29
C THR A 359 11.70 -20.96 -44.34
N PHE A 360 12.12 -19.70 -44.23
CA PHE A 360 11.19 -18.56 -44.30
C PHE A 360 10.62 -18.39 -45.71
N SER A 361 11.46 -18.51 -46.75
CA SER A 361 11.00 -18.34 -48.13
C SER A 361 10.06 -19.46 -48.59
N LYS A 362 10.34 -20.72 -48.23
CA LYS A 362 9.56 -21.89 -48.65
C LYS A 362 8.34 -22.18 -47.76
N ASP A 363 8.48 -22.01 -46.44
CA ASP A 363 7.43 -22.36 -45.46
C ASP A 363 7.46 -21.40 -44.26
N THR A 364 6.92 -20.19 -44.51
CA THR A 364 6.79 -19.12 -43.51
C THR A 364 6.08 -19.59 -42.24
N LEU A 365 5.06 -20.44 -42.35
CA LEU A 365 4.32 -20.94 -41.18
C LEU A 365 5.20 -21.81 -40.29
N ARG A 366 6.01 -22.70 -40.86
CA ARG A 366 6.96 -23.51 -40.09
C ARG A 366 8.04 -22.66 -39.44
N CYS A 367 8.54 -21.64 -40.14
CA CYS A 367 9.48 -20.68 -39.56
C CYS A 367 8.87 -19.96 -38.35
N LEU A 368 7.64 -19.45 -38.47
CA LEU A 368 6.95 -18.75 -37.37
C LEU A 368 6.47 -19.67 -36.25
N ARG A 369 6.33 -20.98 -36.48
CA ARG A 369 6.14 -21.94 -35.37
C ARG A 369 7.40 -22.10 -34.54
N ARG A 370 8.57 -22.11 -35.18
CA ARG A 370 9.88 -22.14 -34.50
C ARG A 370 10.19 -20.80 -33.81
N TYR A 371 9.76 -19.72 -34.42
CA TYR A 371 10.07 -18.35 -34.05
C TYR A 371 8.79 -17.49 -33.99
N PRO A 372 7.96 -17.65 -32.95
CA PRO A 372 6.60 -17.10 -32.91
C PRO A 372 6.52 -15.58 -32.93
N LYS A 373 7.59 -14.91 -32.49
CA LYS A 373 7.64 -13.45 -32.38
C LYS A 373 8.60 -12.79 -33.40
N LEU A 374 9.12 -13.55 -34.37
CA LEU A 374 10.05 -13.03 -35.39
C LEU A 374 9.52 -11.80 -36.11
N LEU A 375 8.27 -11.84 -36.59
CA LEU A 375 7.66 -10.72 -37.30
C LEU A 375 7.44 -9.52 -36.39
N GLN A 376 7.19 -9.72 -35.10
CA GLN A 376 7.05 -8.63 -34.12
C GLN A 376 8.39 -7.95 -33.84
N SER A 377 9.47 -8.74 -33.65
CA SER A 377 10.82 -8.18 -33.51
C SER A 377 11.27 -7.47 -34.77
N PHE A 378 11.01 -8.07 -35.94
CA PHE A 378 11.35 -7.48 -37.23
C PHE A 378 10.60 -6.17 -37.45
N ASP A 379 9.27 -6.16 -37.25
CA ASP A 379 8.45 -4.96 -37.42
C ASP A 379 8.94 -3.82 -36.53
N PHE A 380 9.24 -4.09 -35.26
CA PHE A 380 9.75 -3.08 -34.34
C PHE A 380 11.11 -2.52 -34.79
N VAL A 381 12.07 -3.40 -35.08
CA VAL A 381 13.43 -3.00 -35.49
C VAL A 381 13.42 -2.27 -36.83
N TYR A 382 12.63 -2.76 -37.79
CA TYR A 382 12.49 -2.15 -39.10
C TYR A 382 11.83 -0.77 -39.01
N SER A 383 10.73 -0.63 -38.26
CA SER A 383 10.11 0.67 -38.01
C SER A 383 11.08 1.65 -37.33
N TYR A 384 11.84 1.20 -36.34
CA TYR A 384 12.87 2.01 -35.70
C TYR A 384 13.89 2.52 -36.73
N CYS A 385 14.47 1.63 -37.54
CA CYS A 385 15.48 1.96 -38.55
C CYS A 385 14.98 2.96 -39.59
N VAL A 386 13.74 2.79 -40.06
CA VAL A 386 13.12 3.69 -41.05
C VAL A 386 12.90 5.09 -40.47
N HIS A 387 12.49 5.20 -39.19
CA HIS A 387 12.28 6.48 -38.52
C HIS A 387 13.57 7.23 -38.14
N VAL A 388 14.73 6.56 -38.11
CA VAL A 388 16.02 7.25 -37.95
C VAL A 388 16.30 8.07 -39.21
N ALA A 389 16.51 9.38 -39.03
CA ALA A 389 16.84 10.30 -40.12
C ALA A 389 18.10 9.80 -40.88
N PRO A 390 18.14 9.89 -42.23
CA PRO A 390 19.23 9.36 -43.04
C PRO A 390 20.62 9.85 -42.61
N THR A 391 20.70 11.12 -42.18
CA THR A 391 21.94 11.76 -41.71
C THR A 391 22.48 11.21 -40.39
N LYS A 392 21.67 10.47 -39.63
CA LYS A 392 22.03 9.86 -38.34
C LYS A 392 22.11 8.33 -38.40
N ARG A 393 21.92 7.73 -39.58
CA ARG A 393 22.01 6.27 -39.74
C ARG A 393 23.46 5.84 -39.64
N SER A 394 23.69 4.78 -38.89
CA SER A 394 24.96 4.08 -38.92
C SER A 394 24.97 3.13 -40.13
N PHE A 395 26.17 2.81 -40.61
CA PHE A 395 26.37 1.81 -41.67
C PHE A 395 25.57 0.51 -41.42
N THR A 396 25.46 0.07 -40.17
CA THR A 396 24.73 -1.13 -39.79
C THR A 396 23.21 -1.04 -40.02
N ILE A 397 22.63 0.16 -39.88
CA ILE A 397 21.21 0.39 -40.16
C ILE A 397 20.97 0.33 -41.67
N ASP A 398 21.82 0.98 -42.45
CA ASP A 398 21.69 0.98 -43.92
C ASP A 398 21.87 -0.45 -44.48
N TYR A 399 22.89 -1.17 -44.02
CA TYR A 399 23.08 -2.59 -44.35
C TYR A 399 21.85 -3.43 -44.00
N PHE A 400 21.23 -3.21 -42.83
CA PHE A 400 20.02 -3.95 -42.45
C PHE A 400 18.85 -3.65 -43.39
N ILE A 401 18.60 -2.38 -43.71
CA ILE A 401 17.49 -1.99 -44.60
C ILE A 401 17.66 -2.59 -45.99
N GLU A 402 18.89 -2.63 -46.52
CA GLU A 402 19.20 -3.17 -47.85
C GLU A 402 19.10 -4.70 -47.94
N ASN A 403 19.39 -5.42 -46.86
CA ASN A 403 19.47 -6.89 -46.84
C ASN A 403 18.20 -7.61 -46.35
N VAL A 404 17.16 -6.86 -45.96
CA VAL A 404 15.88 -7.42 -45.54
C VAL A 404 15.08 -7.91 -46.75
N PRO A 405 14.52 -9.13 -46.73
CA PRO A 405 13.76 -9.65 -47.86
C PRO A 405 12.43 -8.91 -48.04
N ASN A 406 12.15 -8.47 -49.28
CA ASN A 406 10.89 -7.82 -49.67
C ASN A 406 9.63 -8.60 -49.26
N GLN A 407 9.73 -9.93 -49.23
CA GLN A 407 8.66 -10.80 -48.76
C GLN A 407 8.26 -10.50 -47.31
N ALA A 408 9.22 -10.29 -46.41
CA ALA A 408 8.93 -9.99 -45.00
C ALA A 408 8.26 -8.62 -44.83
N ILE A 409 8.74 -7.61 -45.56
CA ILE A 409 8.16 -6.25 -45.54
C ILE A 409 6.70 -6.28 -46.02
N ARG A 410 6.42 -6.99 -47.13
CA ARG A 410 5.05 -7.14 -47.66
C ARG A 410 4.15 -7.86 -46.67
N LEU A 411 4.59 -8.98 -46.10
CA LEU A 411 3.81 -9.76 -45.13
C LEU A 411 3.41 -8.95 -43.90
N VAL A 412 4.35 -8.19 -43.32
CA VAL A 412 4.05 -7.34 -42.15
C VAL A 412 3.06 -6.23 -42.52
N ARG A 413 3.23 -5.58 -43.68
CA ARG A 413 2.34 -4.53 -44.16
C ARG A 413 0.91 -5.06 -44.36
N GLU A 414 0.77 -6.21 -45.00
CA GLU A 414 -0.53 -6.85 -45.24
C GLU A 414 -1.20 -7.28 -43.93
N LEU A 415 -0.46 -7.91 -43.01
CA LEU A 415 -1.00 -8.30 -41.70
C LEU A 415 -1.53 -7.08 -40.92
N LYS A 416 -0.80 -5.96 -40.94
CA LYS A 416 -1.24 -4.71 -40.32
C LYS A 416 -2.47 -4.11 -40.99
N GLN A 417 -2.53 -4.14 -42.32
CA GLN A 417 -3.69 -3.61 -43.07
C GLN A 417 -4.99 -4.33 -42.70
N PHE A 418 -4.93 -5.65 -42.44
CA PHE A 418 -6.09 -6.44 -42.05
C PHE A 418 -6.35 -6.49 -40.53
N ASP A 419 -5.58 -5.75 -39.73
CA ASP A 419 -5.58 -5.79 -38.26
C ASP A 419 -5.41 -7.21 -37.69
N LEU A 420 -4.46 -7.96 -38.28
CA LEU A 420 -4.15 -9.33 -37.90
C LEU A 420 -2.87 -9.41 -37.08
N PRO A 421 -2.77 -10.35 -36.12
CA PRO A 421 -1.59 -10.47 -35.27
C PRO A 421 -0.38 -10.93 -36.10
N LEU A 422 0.79 -10.32 -35.87
CA LEU A 422 2.08 -10.65 -36.51
C LEU A 422 2.64 -12.02 -36.08
N THR A 423 1.88 -13.08 -36.31
CA THR A 423 2.13 -14.45 -35.87
C THR A 423 1.69 -15.43 -36.95
N ALA A 424 2.06 -16.71 -36.82
CA ALA A 424 1.58 -17.78 -37.71
C ALA A 424 0.05 -17.83 -37.81
N ARG A 425 -0.67 -17.56 -36.71
CA ARG A 425 -2.14 -17.49 -36.68
C ARG A 425 -2.68 -16.34 -37.53
N GLY A 426 -2.00 -15.20 -37.56
CA GLY A 426 -2.38 -14.08 -38.41
C GLY A 426 -2.28 -14.42 -39.89
N ILE A 427 -1.20 -15.09 -40.29
CA ILE A 427 -1.02 -15.54 -41.68
C ILE A 427 -2.12 -16.52 -42.09
N GLN A 428 -2.46 -17.48 -41.23
CA GLN A 428 -3.55 -18.43 -41.50
C GLN A 428 -4.90 -17.69 -41.68
N ARG A 429 -5.21 -16.74 -40.79
CA ARG A 429 -6.43 -15.93 -40.90
C ARG A 429 -6.45 -15.07 -42.17
N MET A 430 -5.31 -14.53 -42.57
CA MET A 430 -5.18 -13.79 -43.82
C MET A 430 -5.47 -14.69 -45.02
N GLY A 431 -4.95 -15.92 -45.05
CA GLY A 431 -5.24 -16.89 -46.11
C GLY A 431 -6.73 -17.20 -46.23
N HIS A 432 -7.43 -17.38 -45.10
CA HIS A 432 -8.89 -17.57 -45.10
C HIS A 432 -9.66 -16.33 -45.59
N ARG A 433 -9.22 -15.11 -45.26
CA ARG A 433 -9.84 -13.88 -45.78
C ARG A 433 -9.66 -13.75 -47.28
N ARG A 434 -8.45 -13.99 -47.80
CA ARG A 434 -8.19 -14.00 -49.25
C ARG A 434 -9.02 -15.02 -50.00
N ALA A 435 -9.18 -16.22 -49.44
CA ALA A 435 -10.04 -17.25 -50.04
C ALA A 435 -11.53 -16.83 -50.08
N ARG A 436 -12.00 -16.05 -49.11
CA ARG A 436 -13.37 -15.52 -49.08
C ARG A 436 -13.57 -14.34 -50.03
N GLU A 437 -12.62 -13.40 -50.09
CA GLU A 437 -12.66 -12.25 -51.01
C GLU A 437 -12.55 -12.72 -52.47
N GLY A 438 -11.63 -13.64 -52.79
CA GLY A 438 -11.53 -14.23 -54.12
C GLY A 438 -12.74 -15.09 -54.52
N SER A 439 -13.47 -15.66 -53.55
CA SER A 439 -14.75 -16.35 -53.81
C SER A 439 -15.90 -15.38 -54.07
N TRP A 440 -15.88 -14.18 -53.48
CA TRP A 440 -16.88 -13.14 -53.72
C TRP A 440 -16.66 -12.46 -55.08
N ASP A 441 -15.42 -12.19 -55.47
CA ASP A 441 -15.08 -11.63 -56.78
C ASP A 441 -15.37 -12.62 -57.93
N ALA A 442 -15.19 -13.92 -57.69
CA ALA A 442 -15.56 -14.96 -58.65
C ALA A 442 -17.09 -15.15 -58.78
N GLN A 443 -17.85 -14.92 -57.70
CA GLN A 443 -19.32 -14.99 -57.73
C GLN A 443 -19.96 -13.73 -58.33
N SER A 444 -19.38 -12.54 -58.12
CA SER A 444 -19.84 -11.29 -58.73
C SER A 444 -19.52 -11.20 -60.23
N ALA A 445 -18.36 -11.73 -60.66
CA ALA A 445 -18.00 -11.85 -62.08
C ALA A 445 -18.81 -12.93 -62.83
N SER A 446 -19.45 -13.86 -62.12
CA SER A 446 -20.36 -14.86 -62.68
C SER A 446 -21.82 -14.38 -62.76
N ALA A 447 -22.14 -13.24 -62.15
CA ALA A 447 -23.49 -12.67 -62.08
C ALA A 447 -23.67 -11.40 -62.92
N ALA A 448 -22.61 -10.96 -63.61
CA ALA A 448 -22.61 -9.92 -64.64
C ALA A 448 -22.32 -10.56 -66.00
#